data_AF-A0AA46AXC8-F1
#
_entry.id   AF-A0AA46AXC8-F1
#
_cell.length_a   1.000
_cell.length_b   1.000
_cell.length_c   1.000
_cell.angle_alpha   90.00
_cell.angle_beta   90.00
_cell.angle_gamma   90.00
#
_symmetry.space_group_name_H-M   'P 1'
#
loop_
_entity.id
_entity.type
_entity.pdbx_description
1 polymer ?
#
loop_
_entity_poly.entity_id
_entity_poly.type
_entity_poly.pdbx_seq_one_letter_code
_entity_poly.pdbx_strand_id
1 'polypeptide(L)' 'MSAVILYFPTRRVRAAAVAEAVRLAALRLGFHQHNADFAAIIARRDFLEGRCSAARAIGDMVGALSTAMRMMRAQGGAA' A
#
# COMPACT_ATOMS: atom_id res chain seq x y z
N MET A 1 6.86 -28.34 24.93
CA MET A 1 6.33 -26.96 25.01
C MET A 1 5.51 -26.69 23.76
N SER A 2 4.18 -26.60 23.87
CA SER A 2 3.28 -26.40 22.73
C SER A 2 3.00 -24.91 22.58
N ALA A 3 3.47 -24.29 21.50
CA ALA A 3 3.22 -22.88 21.23
C ALA A 3 1.76 -22.70 20.78
N VAL A 4 0.91 -22.18 21.67
CA VAL A 4 -0.41 -21.68 21.30
C VAL A 4 -0.21 -20.42 20.48
N ILE A 5 -0.27 -20.54 19.16
CA ILE A 5 -0.31 -19.38 18.26
C ILE A 5 -1.67 -18.72 18.50
N LEU A 6 -1.67 -17.65 19.29
CA LEU A 6 -2.82 -16.75 19.40
C LEU A 6 -3.09 -16.20 18.00
N TYR A 7 -4.05 -16.80 17.28
CA TYR A 7 -4.53 -16.33 16.00
C TYR A 7 -5.31 -15.03 16.26
N PHE A 8 -4.58 -13.92 16.37
CA PHE A 8 -5.22 -12.62 16.44
C PHE A 8 -5.83 -12.33 15.05
N PRO A 9 -7.13 -11.98 14.96
CA PRO A 9 -7.76 -11.60 13.69
C PRO A 9 -7.14 -10.33 13.08
N THR A 10 -6.20 -9.71 13.79
CA THR A 10 -5.39 -8.56 13.39
C THR A 10 -4.71 -8.76 12.04
N ARG A 11 -4.32 -9.98 11.64
CA ARG A 11 -3.65 -10.17 10.33
C ARG A 11 -4.59 -9.86 9.16
N ARG A 12 -5.84 -10.35 9.18
CA ARG A 12 -6.81 -10.07 8.11
C ARG A 12 -7.28 -8.62 8.15
N VAL A 13 -7.50 -8.08 9.36
CA VAL A 13 -7.87 -6.66 9.55
C VAL A 13 -6.78 -5.72 9.06
N ARG A 14 -5.50 -6.00 9.38
CA ARG A 14 -4.35 -5.23 8.88
C ARG A 14 -4.19 -5.36 7.37
N ALA A 15 -4.44 -6.53 6.80
CA ALA A 15 -4.39 -6.73 5.34
C ALA A 15 -5.43 -5.85 4.62
N ALA A 16 -6.65 -5.76 5.17
CA ALA A 16 -7.69 -4.89 4.63
C ALA A 16 -7.31 -3.42 4.74
N ALA A 17 -6.75 -2.99 5.88
CA ALA A 17 -6.27 -1.62 6.07
C ALA A 17 -5.13 -1.25 5.11
N VAL A 18 -4.20 -2.18 4.84
CA VAL A 18 -3.14 -1.98 3.83
C VAL A 18 -3.74 -1.80 2.44
N ALA A 19 -4.70 -2.64 2.05
CA ALA A 19 -5.37 -2.52 0.75
C ALA A 19 -6.07 -1.16 0.59
N GLU A 20 -6.81 -0.73 1.62
CA GLU A 20 -7.54 0.53 1.63
C GLU A 20 -6.60 1.74 1.53
N ALA A 21 -5.50 1.72 2.30
CA ALA A 21 -4.48 2.76 2.24
C ALA A 21 -3.85 2.86 0.84
N VAL A 22 -3.57 1.70 0.21
CA VAL A 22 -2.97 1.65 -1.12
C VAL A 22 -3.91 2.18 -2.19
N ARG A 23 -5.18 1.80 -2.11
CA ARG A 23 -6.22 2.31 -2.99
C ARG A 23 -6.35 3.82 -2.89
N LEU A 24 -6.44 4.36 -1.68
CA LEU A 24 -6.56 5.81 -1.44
C LEU A 24 -5.35 6.59 -1.95
N ALA A 25 -4.14 6.07 -1.77
CA ALA A 25 -2.94 6.71 -2.27
C ALA A 25 -2.85 6.69 -3.80
N ALA A 26 -3.18 5.56 -4.43
CA ALA A 26 -3.22 5.46 -5.89
C ALA A 26 -4.24 6.44 -6.48
N LEU A 27 -5.43 6.55 -5.89
CA LEU A 27 -6.43 7.54 -6.32
C LEU A 27 -5.92 8.99 -6.16
N ARG A 28 -5.23 9.31 -5.06
CA ARG A 28 -4.61 10.63 -4.86
C ARG A 28 -3.51 10.96 -5.86
N LEU A 29 -2.85 9.94 -6.41
CA LEU A 29 -1.86 10.10 -7.48
C LEU A 29 -2.50 10.22 -8.87
N GLY A 30 -3.83 10.16 -8.98
CA GLY A 30 -4.55 10.29 -10.25
C GLY A 30 -4.63 8.99 -11.05
N PHE A 31 -4.35 7.83 -10.45
CA PHE A 31 -4.59 6.55 -11.12
C PHE A 31 -6.09 6.31 -11.31
N HIS A 32 -6.44 5.70 -12.45
CA HIS A 32 -7.79 5.18 -12.66
C HIS A 32 -8.19 4.19 -11.57
N GLN A 33 -9.48 4.20 -11.20
CA GLN A 33 -10.02 3.37 -10.12
C GLN A 33 -9.65 1.88 -10.28
N HIS A 34 -9.75 1.34 -11.50
CA HIS A 34 -9.38 -0.05 -11.79
C HIS A 34 -7.91 -0.36 -11.41
N ASN A 35 -6.98 0.56 -11.71
CA ASN A 35 -5.56 0.38 -11.40
C ASN A 35 -5.29 0.53 -9.91
N ALA A 36 -6.02 1.41 -9.22
CA ALA A 36 -5.95 1.56 -7.77
C ALA A 36 -6.43 0.30 -7.04
N ASP A 37 -7.52 -0.30 -7.51
CA ASP A 37 -8.05 -1.56 -6.97
C ASP A 37 -7.08 -2.72 -7.20
N PHE A 38 -6.46 -2.78 -8.38
CA PHE A 38 -5.45 -3.79 -8.70
C PHE A 38 -4.23 -3.68 -7.78
N ALA A 39 -3.70 -2.47 -7.57
CA ALA A 39 -2.58 -2.22 -6.66
C ALA A 39 -2.94 -2.62 -5.21
N ALA A 40 -4.16 -2.31 -4.76
CA ALA A 40 -4.65 -2.68 -3.44
C ALA A 40 -4.71 -4.21 -3.24
N ILE A 41 -5.16 -4.95 -4.25
CA ILE A 41 -5.21 -6.42 -4.23
C ILE A 41 -3.80 -7.02 -4.10
N ILE A 42 -2.83 -6.51 -4.87
CA ILE A 42 -1.44 -6.97 -4.82
C ILE A 42 -0.84 -6.71 -3.43
N ALA A 43 -0.97 -5.49 -2.92
CA ALA A 43 -0.42 -5.14 -1.61
C ALA A 43 -1.03 -5.96 -0.47
N ARG A 44 -2.35 -6.24 -0.54
CA ARG A 44 -3.03 -7.12 0.41
C ARG A 44 -2.45 -8.53 0.37
N ARG A 45 -2.22 -9.07 -0.83
CA ARG A 45 -1.67 -10.41 -1.05
C ARG A 45 -0.24 -10.50 -0.53
N ASP A 46 0.61 -9.52 -0.84
CA ASP A 46 2.00 -9.49 -0.37
C ASP A 46 2.11 -9.43 1.16
N PHE A 47 1.23 -8.68 1.79
CA PHE A 47 1.16 -8.62 3.25
C PHE A 47 0.67 -9.95 3.86
N LEU A 48 -0.34 -10.58 3.26
CA LEU A 48 -0.84 -11.89 3.70
C LEU A 48 0.16 -13.02 3.47
N GLU A 49 0.97 -12.94 2.42
CA GLU A 49 2.03 -13.90 2.12
C GLU A 49 3.32 -13.61 2.90
N GLY A 50 3.35 -12.52 3.68
CA GLY A 50 4.49 -12.16 4.54
C GLY A 50 5.70 -11.63 3.78
N ARG A 51 5.54 -11.32 2.49
CA ARG A 51 6.58 -10.71 1.65
C ARG A 51 6.89 -9.26 2.06
N CYS A 52 5.93 -8.59 2.68
CA CYS A 52 6.10 -7.27 3.25
C CYS A 52 5.42 -7.16 4.62
N SER A 53 6.02 -6.41 5.55
CA SER A 53 5.32 -5.98 6.76
C SER A 53 4.38 -4.81 6.40
N ALA A 54 3.32 -4.60 7.17
CA ALA A 54 2.38 -3.49 6.92
C ALA A 54 3.10 -2.14 6.92
N ALA A 55 4.04 -1.96 7.86
CA ALA A 55 4.85 -0.76 7.95
C ALA A 55 5.74 -0.55 6.71
N ARG A 56 6.31 -1.63 6.17
CA ARG A 56 7.14 -1.57 4.94
C ARG A 56 6.29 -1.30 3.71
N ALA A 57 5.15 -1.97 3.55
CA ALA A 57 4.23 -1.72 2.44
C ALA A 57 3.74 -0.26 2.41
N ILE A 58 3.39 0.29 3.58
CA ILE A 58 2.99 1.69 3.72
C ILE A 58 4.18 2.61 3.43
N GLY A 59 5.36 2.34 3.99
CA GLY A 59 6.57 3.15 3.80
C GLY A 59 7.04 3.20 2.34
N ASP A 60 7.12 2.05 1.67
CA ASP A 60 7.51 1.94 0.27
C ASP A 60 6.54 2.73 -0.63
N MET A 61 5.24 2.65 -0.33
CA MET A 61 4.23 3.40 -1.07
C MET A 61 4.27 4.91 -0.80
N VAL A 62 4.48 5.35 0.45
CA VAL A 62 4.70 6.77 0.78
C VAL A 62 5.94 7.31 0.05
N GLY A 63 7.01 6.50 -0.03
CA GLY A 63 8.22 6.81 -0.78
C GLY A 63 7.96 6.97 -2.28
N ALA A 64 7.23 6.02 -2.88
CA ALA A 64 6.83 6.09 -4.29
C ALA A 64 5.96 7.32 -4.57
N LEU A 65 4.97 7.61 -3.72
CA LEU A 65 4.06 8.75 -3.83
C LEU A 65 4.80 10.09 -3.70
N SER A 66 5.72 10.19 -2.74
CA SER A 66 6.57 11.38 -2.55
C SER A 66 7.52 11.61 -3.72
N THR A 67 7.98 10.53 -4.36
CA THR A 67 8.85 10.59 -5.53
C THR A 67 8.07 11.02 -6.77
N ALA A 68 6.90 10.42 -7.00
CA ALA A 68 5.98 10.81 -8.07
C ALA A 68 5.57 12.29 -7.96
N MET A 69 5.21 12.77 -6.76
CA MET A 69 4.88 14.18 -6.53
C MET A 69 6.07 15.12 -6.78
N ARG A 70 7.30 14.70 -6.48
CA ARG A 70 8.50 15.50 -6.79
C ARG A 70 8.74 15.56 -8.29
N MET A 71 8.61 14.44 -9.00
CA MET A 71 8.76 14.39 -10.46
C MET A 71 7.69 15.24 -11.16
N MET A 72 6.45 15.19 -10.68
CA MET A 72 5.34 15.98 -11.23
C MET A 72 5.54 17.49 -11.00
N ARG A 73 6.06 17.89 -9.83
CA ARG A 73 6.47 19.30 -9.59
C ARG A 73 7.65 19.73 -10.47
N ALA A 74 8.62 18.84 -10.69
CA ALA A 74 9.76 19.13 -11.55
C ALA A 74 9.35 19.27 -13.03
N GLN A 75 8.33 18.54 -13.49
CA GLN A 75 7.79 18.65 -14.85
C GLN A 75 6.81 19.82 -15.02
N GLY A 76 6.10 20.24 -13.98
CA GLY A 76 5.21 21.40 -13.98
C GLY A 76 5.89 22.77 -13.80
N GLY A 77 7.22 22.81 -13.77
CA GLY A 77 8.04 24.04 -13.67
C GLY A 77 8.52 24.59 -15.02
N ALA A 78 7.98 24.10 -16.13
CA ALA A 78 8.12 24.71 -17.45
C ALA A 78 6.78 25.34 -17.83
N ALA A 79 6.49 26.50 -17.24
CA ALA A 79 5.52 27.46 -17.77
C ALA A 79 6.25 28.44 -18.70
#